data_AF-A0A7Y0EJ11-F1
#
_entry.id   AF-A0A7Y0EJ11-F1
#
_cell.length_a   1.000
_cell.length_b   1.000
_cell.length_c   1.000
_cell.angle_alpha   90.00
_cell.angle_beta   90.00
_cell.angle_gamma   90.00
#
_symmetry.space_group_name_H-M   'P 1'
#
loop_
_entity.id
_entity.type
_entity.pdbx_description
1 polymer ?
#
loop_
_entity_poly.entity_id
_entity_poly.type
_entity_poly.pdbx_seq_one_letter_code
_entity_poly.pdbx_strand_id
1 'polypeptide(L)'
;MKKRFTDVQVYTYCKERWAFYEKLDGGYYPSKHDSVVLEEAAKKFNITSYKAEQIYSRVSAAKTNKECKNLNKEQMDQLLECIVRNNKETPWGQGLA
;
A
#
# COMPACT_ATOMS: atom_id res chain seq x y z
N MET A 1 9.20 24.19 17.82
CA MET A 1 8.98 22.74 18.02
C MET A 1 8.81 22.06 16.67
N LYS A 2 9.65 21.07 16.31
CA LYS A 2 9.36 20.19 15.17
C LYS A 2 8.13 19.35 15.52
N LYS A 3 7.02 19.47 14.78
CA LYS A 3 5.85 18.60 14.95
C LYS A 3 6.32 17.15 14.76
N ARG A 4 6.19 16.31 15.80
CA ARG A 4 6.43 14.87 15.68
C ARG A 4 5.23 14.25 14.97
N PHE A 5 5.47 13.53 13.89
CA PHE A 5 4.45 12.73 13.21
C PHE A 5 4.31 11.36 13.87
N THR A 6 3.20 10.67 13.62
CA THR A 6 2.95 9.29 14.05
C THR A 6 3.11 8.32 12.90
N ASP A 7 3.36 7.04 13.22
CA ASP A 7 3.41 5.97 12.21
C ASP A 7 2.11 5.86 11.40
N VAL A 8 0.97 6.08 12.06
CA VAL A 8 -0.35 6.07 11.42
C VAL A 8 -0.46 7.19 10.39
N GLN A 9 0.13 8.37 10.64
CA GLN A 9 0.13 9.46 9.67
C GLN A 9 0.95 9.14 8.43
N VAL A 10 2.11 8.49 8.58
CA VAL A 10 2.92 8.03 7.43
C VAL A 10 2.16 6.98 6.65
N TYR A 11 1.59 5.98 7.33
CA TYR A 11 0.78 4.92 6.71
C TYR A 11 -0.40 5.49 5.91
N THR A 12 -1.18 6.39 6.53
CA THR A 12 -2.36 6.98 5.89
C THR A 12 -1.96 7.81 4.68
N TYR A 13 -0.90 8.60 4.79
CA TYR A 13 -0.40 9.38 3.65
C TYR A 13 -0.01 8.47 2.49
N CYS A 14 0.74 7.39 2.73
CA CYS A 14 1.09 6.47 1.65
C CYS A 14 -0.16 5.86 0.98
N LYS A 15 -1.16 5.42 1.76
CA LYS A 15 -2.44 4.89 1.23
C LYS A 15 -3.17 5.91 0.35
N GLU A 16 -3.23 7.17 0.77
CA GLU A 16 -3.85 8.26 -0.01
C GLU A 16 -3.10 8.51 -1.32
N ARG A 17 -1.76 8.44 -1.31
CA ARG A 17 -0.95 8.64 -2.51
C ARG A 17 -1.04 7.48 -3.50
N TRP A 18 -1.02 6.22 -3.03
CA TRP A 18 -1.33 5.08 -3.91
C TRP A 18 -2.73 5.19 -4.53
N ALA A 19 -3.75 5.52 -3.73
CA ALA A 19 -5.11 5.70 -4.25
C ALA A 19 -5.20 6.83 -5.29
N PHE A 20 -4.44 7.92 -5.11
CA PHE A 20 -4.33 8.98 -6.10
C PHE A 20 -3.75 8.48 -7.43
N TYR A 21 -2.63 7.76 -7.38
CA TYR A 21 -1.97 7.24 -8.58
C TYR A 21 -2.76 6.13 -9.27
N GLU A 22 -3.39 5.25 -8.49
CA GLU A 22 -4.30 4.22 -8.98
C GLU A 22 -5.47 4.85 -9.77
N LYS A 23 -6.07 5.92 -9.24
CA LYS A 23 -7.13 6.66 -9.94
C LYS A 23 -6.62 7.35 -11.21
N LEU A 24 -5.40 7.89 -11.17
CA LEU A 24 -4.79 8.58 -12.31
C LEU A 24 -4.51 7.63 -13.47
N ASP A 25 -4.03 6.42 -13.17
CA ASP A 25 -3.54 5.45 -14.15
C ASP A 25 -4.55 4.32 -14.47
N GLY A 26 -5.73 4.37 -13.87
CA GLY A 26 -6.78 3.35 -14.07
C GLY A 26 -6.48 2.00 -13.40
N GLY A 27 -5.56 1.98 -12.43
CA GLY A 27 -5.20 0.81 -11.64
C GLY A 27 -3.83 0.93 -11.00
N TYR A 28 -3.50 -0.03 -10.14
CA TYR A 28 -2.25 -0.03 -9.39
C TYR A 28 -1.10 -0.66 -10.20
N TYR A 29 -0.01 0.11 -10.35
CA TYR A 29 1.22 -0.29 -11.05
C TYR A 29 2.41 -0.16 -10.08
N PRO A 30 2.78 -1.23 -9.35
CA PRO A 30 3.85 -1.18 -8.35
C PRO A 30 5.15 -0.54 -8.85
N SER A 31 5.64 -0.91 -10.03
CA SER A 31 6.88 -0.38 -10.60
C SER A 31 6.82 1.12 -10.91
N LYS A 32 5.62 1.68 -11.10
CA LYS A 32 5.39 3.10 -11.34
C LYS A 32 5.12 3.89 -10.07
N HIS A 33 4.47 3.28 -9.08
CA HIS A 33 3.88 4.01 -7.94
C HIS A 33 4.68 3.88 -6.64
N ASP A 34 5.25 2.71 -6.34
CA ASP A 34 5.72 2.41 -4.99
C ASP A 34 6.88 3.31 -4.56
N SER A 35 7.92 3.41 -5.39
CA SER A 35 9.07 4.29 -5.10
C SER A 35 8.65 5.75 -4.97
N VAL A 36 7.77 6.22 -5.87
CA VAL A 36 7.25 7.59 -5.88
C VAL A 36 6.50 7.91 -4.59
N VAL A 37 5.59 7.03 -4.17
CA VAL A 37 4.82 7.21 -2.92
C VAL A 37 5.73 7.25 -1.70
N LEU A 38 6.73 6.35 -1.64
CA LEU A 38 7.68 6.30 -0.52
C LEU A 38 8.57 7.55 -0.48
N GLU A 39 9.00 8.08 -1.64
CA GLU A 39 9.76 9.32 -1.73
C GLU A 39 8.93 10.55 -1.34
N GLU A 40 7.66 10.61 -1.73
CA GLU A 40 6.75 11.69 -1.33
C GLU A 40 6.50 11.68 0.18
N ALA A 41 6.29 10.50 0.77
CA ALA A 41 6.15 10.34 2.21
C ALA A 41 7.44 10.77 2.93
N ALA A 42 8.60 10.33 2.44
CA ALA A 42 9.91 10.72 2.95
C ALA A 42 10.09 12.25 2.99
N LYS A 43 9.76 12.93 1.89
CA LYS A 43 9.78 14.40 1.79
C LYS A 43 8.79 15.05 2.76
N LYS A 44 7.55 14.56 2.82
CA LYS A 44 6.47 15.11 3.66
C LYS A 44 6.80 15.07 5.16
N PHE A 45 7.41 13.98 5.61
CA PHE A 45 7.68 13.72 7.03
C PHE A 45 9.15 13.94 7.42
N ASN A 46 9.99 14.35 6.47
CA ASN A 46 11.42 14.57 6.67
C ASN A 46 12.13 13.32 7.26
N ILE A 47 11.91 12.18 6.60
CA ILE A 47 12.54 10.88 6.86
C ILE A 47 13.11 10.31 5.55
N THR A 48 13.78 9.16 5.61
CA THR A 48 14.21 8.45 4.39
C THR A 48 13.06 7.62 3.81
N SER A 49 13.11 7.32 2.50
CA SER A 49 12.15 6.41 1.83
C SER A 49 12.14 5.03 2.49
N TYR A 50 13.31 4.49 2.82
CA TYR A 50 13.44 3.25 3.59
C TYR A 50 12.73 3.32 4.94
N LYS A 51 12.80 4.47 5.65
CA LYS A 51 12.08 4.62 6.91
C LYS A 51 10.57 4.70 6.71
N ALA A 52 10.11 5.36 5.65
CA ALA A 52 8.70 5.41 5.29
C ALA A 52 8.16 4.00 4.98
N GLU A 53 8.93 3.21 4.22
CA GLU A 53 8.63 1.81 3.91
C GLU A 53 8.53 0.96 5.18
N GLN A 54 9.54 1.02 6.06
CA GLN A 54 9.52 0.29 7.34
C GLN A 54 8.28 0.62 8.19
N ILE A 55 7.90 1.90 8.25
CA ILE A 55 6.72 2.34 8.99
C ILE A 55 5.46 1.78 8.33
N TYR A 56 5.34 1.90 7.01
CA TYR A 56 4.20 1.40 6.26
C TYR A 56 4.05 -0.12 6.44
N SER A 57 5.11 -0.89 6.21
CA SER A 57 5.09 -2.35 6.33
C SER A 57 4.74 -2.81 7.75
N ARG A 58 5.25 -2.14 8.79
CA ARG A 58 4.89 -2.45 10.19
C ARG A 58 3.41 -2.22 10.47
N VAL A 59 2.87 -1.06 10.08
CA VAL A 59 1.46 -0.72 10.32
C VAL A 59 0.54 -1.61 9.48
N SER A 60 0.92 -1.87 8.21
CA SER A 60 0.19 -2.76 7.32
C SER A 60 0.14 -4.18 7.87
N ALA A 61 1.27 -4.76 8.28
CA ALA A 61 1.31 -6.11 8.86
C ALA A 61 0.43 -6.23 10.11
N ALA A 62 0.44 -5.25 11.00
CA ALA A 62 -0.41 -5.24 12.18
C ALA A 62 -1.91 -5.21 11.83
N LYS A 63 -2.29 -4.45 10.79
CA LYS A 63 -3.68 -4.38 10.30
C LYS A 63 -4.09 -5.66 9.58
N THR A 64 -3.28 -6.15 8.65
CA THR A 64 -3.52 -7.39 7.92
C THR A 64 -3.65 -8.58 8.88
N ASN A 65 -2.77 -8.70 9.89
CA ASN A 65 -2.89 -9.76 10.89
C ASN A 65 -4.22 -9.70 11.66
N LYS A 66 -4.73 -8.49 11.94
CA LYS A 66 -6.02 -8.31 12.60
C LYS A 66 -7.19 -8.67 11.67
N GLU A 67 -7.13 -8.28 10.41
CA GLU A 67 -8.14 -8.56 9.39
C GLU A 67 -8.22 -10.05 9.06
N CYS A 68 -7.08 -10.71 8.88
CA CYS A 68 -7.01 -12.13 8.52
C CYS A 68 -7.31 -13.09 9.68
N LYS A 69 -7.27 -12.64 10.95
CA LYS A 69 -7.36 -13.54 12.12
C LYS A 69 -8.60 -14.43 12.14
N ASN A 70 -9.73 -13.95 11.62
CA ASN A 70 -11.02 -14.64 11.67
C ASN A 70 -11.55 -15.02 10.28
N LEU A 71 -10.72 -14.94 9.24
CA LEU A 71 -11.15 -15.30 7.89
C LEU A 71 -11.13 -16.82 7.71
N ASN A 72 -12.19 -17.34 7.12
CA ASN A 72 -12.21 -18.72 6.65
C ASN A 72 -11.45 -18.85 5.32
N LYS A 73 -11.28 -20.09 4.84
CA LYS A 73 -10.53 -20.37 3.61
C LYS A 73 -11.10 -19.62 2.39
N GLU A 74 -12.40 -19.63 2.20
CA GLU A 74 -13.06 -18.96 1.07
C GLU A 74 -12.84 -17.45 1.09
N GLN A 75 -12.91 -16.83 2.26
CA GLN A 75 -12.63 -15.40 2.43
C GLN A 75 -11.16 -15.06 2.16
N MET A 76 -10.23 -15.95 2.55
CA MET A 76 -8.81 -15.79 2.23
C MET A 76 -8.55 -15.93 0.72
N ASP A 77 -9.20 -16.87 0.06
CA ASP A 77 -9.09 -17.07 -1.39
C ASP A 77 -9.62 -15.85 -2.16
N GLN A 78 -10.77 -15.30 -1.76
CA GLN A 78 -11.32 -14.06 -2.31
C GLN A 78 -10.38 -12.86 -2.11
N LEU A 79 -9.77 -12.74 -0.93
CA LEU A 79 -8.81 -11.67 -0.65
C LEU A 79 -7.56 -11.77 -1.54
N LEU A 80 -7.04 -12.99 -1.70
CA LEU A 80 -5.91 -13.26 -2.59
C LEU A 80 -6.26 -12.94 -4.04
N GLU A 81 -7.43 -13.35 -4.51
CA GLU A 81 -7.91 -13.06 -5.85
C GLU A 81 -7.99 -11.54 -6.08
N CYS A 82 -8.56 -10.79 -5.13
CA CYS A 82 -8.61 -9.33 -5.18
C CYS A 82 -7.21 -8.69 -5.25
N ILE A 83 -6.25 -9.17 -4.45
CA ILE A 83 -4.88 -8.65 -4.45
C ILE A 83 -4.22 -8.86 -5.82
N VAL A 84 -4.32 -10.09 -6.36
CA VAL A 84 -3.70 -10.44 -7.64
C VAL A 84 -4.34 -9.67 -8.80
N ARG A 85 -5.67 -9.55 -8.82
CA ARG A 85 -6.40 -8.83 -9.88
C ARG A 85 -6.25 -7.31 -9.83
N ASN A 86 -5.89 -6.73 -8.67
CA ASN A 86 -5.67 -5.29 -8.58
C ASN A 86 -4.29 -4.86 -9.10
N ASN A 87 -3.31 -5.77 -9.20
CA ASN A 87 -2.01 -5.45 -9.76
C ASN A 87 -2.03 -5.48 -11.30
N LYS A 88 -2.06 -4.30 -11.92
CA LYS A 88 -2.12 -4.13 -13.38
C LYS A 88 -0.83 -4.47 -14.13
N GLU A 89 0.24 -4.81 -13.41
CA GLU A 89 1.48 -5.33 -14.01
C GLU A 89 1.42 -6.84 -14.25
N THR A 90 0.42 -7.52 -13.72
CA THR A 90 0.25 -8.97 -13.89
C THR A 90 -0.79 -9.30 -14.98
N PRO A 91 -0.71 -10.48 -15.63
CA PRO A 91 -1.73 -10.92 -16.58
C PRO A 91 -3.14 -10.93 -15.99
N TRP A 92 -3.30 -11.34 -14.72
CA TRP A 92 -4.60 -11.36 -14.04
C TRP A 92 -5.20 -9.96 -13.86
N GLY A 93 -4.39 -8.96 -13.52
CA GLY A 93 -4.86 -7.59 -13.38
C GLY A 93 -5.18 -6.91 -14.71
N GLN A 94 -4.56 -7.37 -15.80
CA GLN A 94 -4.84 -6.94 -17.17
C GLN A 94 -6.06 -7.65 -17.79
N GLY A 95 -6.63 -8.67 -17.12
CA GLY A 95 -7.72 -9.47 -17.66
C GLY A 95 -7.30 -10.46 -18.75
N LEU A 96 -6.03 -10.87 -18.74
CA LEU A 96 -5.42 -11.77 -19.74
C LEU A 96 -5.34 -13.24 -19.25
N ALA A 97 -5.90 -13.55 -18.08
CA ALA A 97 -5.81 -14.85 -17.41
C ALA A 97 -7.18 -15.47 -17.15
#